data_AF-A0A7C5RYX8-F1
#
_entry.id   AF-A0A7C5RYX8-F1
#
_cell.length_a   1.000
_cell.length_b   1.000
_cell.length_c   1.000
_cell.angle_alpha   90.00
_cell.angle_beta   90.00
_cell.angle_gamma   90.00
#
_symmetry.space_group_name_H-M   'P 1'
#
loop_
_entity.id
_entity.type
_entity.pdbx_description
1 polymer ?
#
loop_
_entity_poly.entity_id
_entity_poly.type
_entity_poly.pdbx_seq_one_letter_code
_entity_poly.pdbx_strand_id
1 'polypeptide(L)'
;MKGYCKNIEIFIVDYFEGTMDEMAKAGFEQHIGDCESCRHKYEEFKIAMKYSEGIEVAENSDGKDRDIIFNMLRQKNNRYMYSLRYAIGAVAILVILFTGLLFNNYYDRHRFEAVRNLEMSVEYIYDTEDLILEADNELYEDVVSKLYGDDYRDFEEIISETSIFNL
;
A
#
# COMPACT_ATOMS: atom_id res chain seq x y z
N MET A 1 8.51 -31.24 36.24
CA MET A 1 8.35 -30.97 34.80
C MET A 1 7.73 -29.59 34.56
N LYS A 2 8.53 -28.52 34.44
CA LYS A 2 7.99 -27.14 34.27
C LYS A 2 7.54 -26.80 32.83
N GLY A 3 7.92 -27.61 31.84
CA GLY A 3 7.61 -27.35 30.42
C GLY A 3 6.13 -27.50 30.07
N TYR A 4 5.45 -28.51 30.64
CA TYR A 4 4.05 -28.80 30.35
C TYR A 4 3.12 -27.65 30.74
N CYS A 5 3.31 -27.04 31.91
CA CYS A 5 2.46 -25.92 32.35
C CYS A 5 2.43 -24.74 31.37
N LYS A 6 3.55 -24.44 30.72
CA LYS A 6 3.65 -23.31 29.79
C LYS A 6 2.87 -23.55 28.51
N ASN A 7 2.87 -24.80 28.03
CA ASN A 7 2.32 -25.19 26.73
C ASN A 7 1.14 -26.16 26.87
N ILE A 8 0.46 -26.16 28.01
CA ILE A 8 -0.57 -27.16 28.33
C ILE A 8 -1.69 -27.20 27.30
N GLU A 9 -2.04 -26.06 26.72
CA GLU A 9 -3.10 -25.94 25.71
C GLU A 9 -2.77 -26.70 24.42
N ILE A 10 -1.49 -26.75 24.03
CA ILE A 10 -1.05 -27.51 22.85
C ILE A 10 -1.16 -29.01 23.14
N PHE A 11 -0.64 -29.45 24.30
CA PHE A 11 -0.71 -30.85 24.70
C PHE A 11 -2.15 -31.35 24.87
N ILE A 12 -3.07 -30.50 25.35
CA ILE A 12 -4.49 -30.86 25.44
C ILE A 12 -5.06 -31.14 24.05
N VAL A 13 -4.79 -30.28 23.06
CA VAL A 13 -5.27 -30.47 21.68
C VAL A 13 -4.68 -31.75 21.09
N ASP A 14 -3.36 -31.93 21.16
CA ASP A 14 -2.70 -33.11 20.61
C ASP A 14 -3.20 -34.42 21.27
N TYR A 15 -3.51 -34.37 22.56
CA TYR A 15 -4.07 -35.49 23.31
C TYR A 15 -5.47 -35.86 22.81
N PHE A 16 -6.35 -34.87 22.59
CA PHE A 16 -7.70 -35.11 22.07
C PHE A 16 -7.73 -35.50 20.60
N GLU A 17 -6.81 -34.98 19.79
CA GLU A 17 -6.65 -35.37 18.37
C GLU A 17 -5.98 -36.75 18.22
N GLY A 18 -5.41 -37.31 19.29
CA GLY A 18 -4.72 -38.59 19.25
C GLY A 18 -3.39 -38.55 18.50
N THR A 19 -2.78 -37.36 18.37
CA THR A 19 -1.52 -37.14 17.66
C THR A 19 -0.29 -37.29 18.55
N MET A 20 -0.48 -37.40 19.87
CA MET A 20 0.60 -37.65 20.83
C MET A 20 1.12 -39.08 20.76
N ASP A 21 2.43 -39.24 20.86
CA ASP A 21 3.04 -40.54 21.09
C ASP A 21 2.75 -41.07 22.53
N GLU A 22 2.84 -42.39 22.73
CA GLU A 22 2.51 -43.04 24.01
C GLU A 22 3.35 -42.52 25.19
N MET A 23 4.60 -42.14 24.96
CA MET A 23 5.49 -41.65 26.02
C MET A 23 5.08 -40.23 26.46
N ALA A 24 4.80 -39.36 25.49
CA ALA A 24 4.33 -38.01 25.70
C ALA A 24 2.95 -38.02 26.35
N LYS A 25 2.08 -38.94 25.94
CA LYS A 25 0.74 -39.14 26.51
C LYS A 25 0.81 -39.50 27.99
N ALA A 26 1.62 -40.50 28.35
CA ALA A 26 1.84 -40.87 29.75
C ALA A 26 2.41 -39.71 30.58
N GLY A 27 3.36 -38.94 30.02
CA GLY A 27 3.92 -37.76 30.68
C GLY A 27 2.90 -36.64 30.89
N PHE A 28 2.00 -36.43 29.93
CA PHE A 28 0.90 -35.47 30.04
C PHE A 28 -0.14 -35.91 31.08
N GLU A 29 -0.58 -37.17 31.06
CA GLU A 29 -1.51 -37.75 32.04
C GLU A 29 -0.96 -37.66 33.46
N GLN A 30 0.33 -37.97 33.64
CA GLN A 30 1.01 -37.77 34.92
C GLN A 30 1.01 -36.30 35.33
N HIS A 31 1.31 -35.38 34.41
CA HIS A 31 1.35 -33.95 34.70
C HIS A 31 -0.01 -33.40 35.15
N ILE A 32 -1.11 -33.75 34.48
CA ILE A 32 -2.45 -33.32 34.90
C ILE A 32 -2.90 -34.02 36.19
N GLY A 33 -2.38 -35.21 36.49
CA GLY A 33 -2.55 -35.85 37.80
C GLY A 33 -1.92 -35.03 38.93
N ASP A 34 -0.69 -34.55 38.70
CA ASP A 34 0.13 -33.87 39.71
C ASP A 34 -0.12 -32.36 39.80
N CYS A 35 -0.56 -31.71 38.72
CA CYS A 35 -0.68 -30.25 38.62
C CYS A 35 -2.14 -29.81 38.54
N GLU A 36 -2.66 -29.32 39.67
CA GLU A 36 -4.06 -28.87 39.80
C GLU A 36 -4.47 -27.79 38.78
N SER A 37 -3.60 -26.82 38.51
CA SER A 37 -3.90 -25.75 37.55
C SER A 37 -4.02 -26.26 36.11
N CYS A 38 -3.19 -27.25 35.73
CA CYS A 38 -3.24 -27.86 34.42
C CYS A 38 -4.42 -28.84 34.31
N ARG A 39 -4.75 -29.54 35.40
CA ARG A 39 -5.96 -30.36 35.50
C ARG A 39 -7.23 -29.55 35.27
N HIS A 40 -7.32 -28.37 35.87
CA HIS A 40 -8.48 -27.50 35.69
C HIS A 40 -8.67 -27.11 34.23
N LYS A 41 -7.60 -26.64 33.57
CA LYS A 41 -7.62 -26.33 32.13
C LYS A 41 -8.02 -27.51 31.24
N TYR A 42 -7.56 -28.72 31.59
CA TYR A 42 -7.94 -29.94 30.86
C TYR A 42 -9.44 -30.23 30.98
N GLU A 43 -10.00 -30.15 32.19
CA GLU A 43 -11.45 -30.36 32.40
C GLU A 43 -12.29 -29.27 31.72
N GLU A 44 -11.85 -28.01 31.73
CA GLU A 44 -12.49 -26.92 30.96
C GLU A 44 -12.57 -27.25 29.46
N PHE A 45 -11.47 -27.72 28.88
CA PHE A 45 -11.40 -28.11 27.47
C PHE A 45 -12.31 -29.31 27.17
N LYS A 46 -12.32 -30.31 28.04
CA LYS A 46 -13.19 -31.49 27.93
C LYS A 46 -14.66 -31.12 27.96
N ILE A 47 -15.06 -30.18 28.81
CA ILE A 47 -16.42 -29.65 28.86
C ILE A 47 -16.76 -28.93 27.54
N ALA A 48 -15.88 -28.05 27.06
CA ALA A 48 -16.07 -27.33 25.81
C ALA A 48 -16.24 -28.27 24.61
N MET A 49 -15.46 -29.35 24.53
CA MET A 49 -15.57 -30.37 23.50
C MET A 49 -16.93 -31.08 23.53
N LYS A 50 -17.40 -31.50 24.71
CA LYS A 50 -18.73 -32.12 24.85
C LYS A 50 -19.86 -31.24 24.34
N TYR A 51 -19.79 -29.93 24.59
CA TYR A 51 -20.76 -28.98 24.05
C TYR A 51 -20.70 -28.86 22.53
N SER A 52 -19.51 -28.94 21.93
CA SER A 52 -19.33 -28.85 20.48
C SER A 52 -19.87 -30.07 19.71
N GLU A 53 -19.89 -31.24 20.35
CA GLU A 53 -20.40 -32.48 19.76
C GLU A 53 -21.93 -32.59 19.80
N GLY A 54 -22.63 -31.59 20.34
CA GLY A 54 -24.10 -31.59 20.42
C GLY A 54 -24.64 -32.66 21.37
N ILE A 55 -23.78 -33.26 22.20
CA ILE A 55 -24.19 -34.19 23.23
C ILE A 55 -24.90 -33.36 24.29
N GLU A 56 -26.21 -33.56 24.45
CA GLU A 56 -26.98 -33.01 25.56
C GLU A 56 -26.29 -33.42 26.87
N VAL A 57 -25.54 -32.49 27.45
CA VAL A 57 -24.90 -32.67 28.74
C VAL A 57 -26.05 -32.86 29.72
N ALA A 58 -26.28 -34.12 30.09
CA ALA A 58 -27.31 -34.50 31.05
C ALA A 58 -27.26 -33.54 32.24
N GLU A 59 -28.44 -33.04 32.59
CA GLU A 59 -28.78 -31.89 33.45
C GLU A 59 -28.35 -32.03 34.93
N ASN A 60 -27.26 -32.75 35.21
CA ASN A 60 -26.77 -33.07 36.55
C ASN A 60 -25.51 -32.28 36.94
N SER A 61 -25.05 -31.33 36.13
CA SER A 61 -23.98 -30.41 36.56
C SER A 61 -24.59 -29.30 37.42
N ASP A 62 -24.34 -29.38 38.72
CA ASP A 62 -24.57 -28.36 39.73
C ASP A 62 -24.24 -26.97 39.14
N GLY A 63 -25.13 -25.98 39.30
CA GLY A 63 -25.18 -24.73 38.51
C GLY A 63 -23.89 -23.87 38.48
N LYS A 64 -22.85 -24.26 39.22
CA LYS A 64 -21.50 -23.70 39.20
C LYS A 64 -20.81 -23.78 37.84
N ASP A 65 -21.04 -24.84 37.05
CA ASP A 65 -20.33 -25.03 35.78
C ASP A 65 -20.77 -24.03 34.70
N ARG A 66 -22.01 -23.55 34.75
CA ARG A 66 -22.52 -22.52 33.81
C ARG A 66 -21.86 -21.16 34.02
N ASP A 67 -21.61 -20.77 35.27
CA ASP A 67 -20.99 -19.48 35.60
C ASP A 67 -19.51 -19.42 35.17
N ILE A 68 -18.82 -20.56 35.21
CA ILE A 68 -17.43 -20.69 34.75
C ILE A 68 -17.36 -20.50 33.22
N ILE A 69 -18.26 -21.15 32.47
CA ILE A 69 -18.34 -21.03 31.00
C ILE A 69 -18.67 -19.59 30.57
N PHE A 70 -19.64 -18.95 31.22
CA PHE A 70 -20.01 -17.57 30.90
C PHE A 70 -18.86 -16.58 31.18
N ASN A 71 -18.12 -16.78 32.27
CA ASN A 71 -16.98 -15.93 32.61
C ASN A 71 -15.79 -16.15 31.65
N MET A 72 -15.57 -17.36 31.14
CA MET A 72 -14.53 -17.63 30.13
C MET A 72 -14.85 -16.99 28.77
N LEU A 73 -16.09 -17.08 28.31
CA LEU A 73 -16.53 -16.42 27.08
C LEU A 73 -16.43 -14.89 27.19
N ARG A 74 -16.76 -14.34 28.36
CA ARG A 74 -16.67 -12.89 28.63
C ARG A 74 -15.22 -12.39 28.72
N GLN A 75 -14.30 -13.19 29.27
CA GLN A 75 -12.90 -12.80 29.43
C GLN A 75 -12.10 -12.88 28.11
N LYS A 76 -12.42 -13.84 27.23
CA LYS A 76 -11.75 -13.97 25.92
C LYS A 76 -12.15 -12.84 24.95
N ASN A 77 -13.41 -12.40 24.99
CA ASN A 77 -13.90 -11.33 24.12
C ASN A 77 -13.23 -9.97 24.41
N ASN A 78 -12.88 -9.69 25.67
CA ASN A 78 -12.33 -8.39 26.03
C ASN A 78 -10.89 -8.19 25.49
N ARG A 79 -10.05 -9.24 25.47
CA ARG A 79 -8.69 -9.15 24.89
C ARG A 79 -8.70 -8.99 23.38
N TYR A 80 -9.63 -9.65 22.68
CA TYR A 80 -9.75 -9.55 21.23
C TYR A 80 -10.22 -8.15 20.79
N MET A 81 -11.17 -7.57 21.52
CA MET A 81 -11.70 -6.23 21.26
C MET A 81 -10.63 -5.12 21.33
N TYR A 82 -9.65 -5.20 22.23
CA TYR A 82 -8.55 -4.23 22.26
C TYR A 82 -7.64 -4.38 21.05
N SER A 83 -7.27 -5.59 20.65
CA SER A 83 -6.41 -5.81 19.46
C SER A 83 -7.09 -5.37 18.15
N LEU A 84 -8.40 -5.56 18.05
CA LEU A 84 -9.17 -5.18 16.86
C LEU A 84 -9.18 -3.66 16.63
N ARG A 85 -9.26 -2.87 17.71
CA ARG A 85 -9.24 -1.40 17.63
C ARG A 85 -7.93 -0.87 17.07
N TYR A 86 -6.80 -1.46 17.48
CA TYR A 86 -5.49 -1.09 16.94
C TYR A 86 -5.33 -1.51 15.47
N ALA A 87 -5.85 -2.68 15.10
CA ALA A 87 -5.84 -3.15 13.71
C ALA A 87 -6.61 -2.21 12.78
N ILE A 88 -7.81 -1.77 13.18
CA ILE A 88 -8.62 -0.81 12.40
C ILE A 88 -7.88 0.52 12.22
N GLY A 89 -7.26 1.03 13.28
CA GLY A 89 -6.46 2.26 13.21
C GLY A 89 -5.28 2.16 12.25
N ALA A 90 -4.55 1.04 12.31
CA ALA A 90 -3.42 0.80 11.41
C ALA A 90 -3.85 0.72 9.94
N VAL A 91 -4.97 0.04 9.65
CA VAL A 91 -5.51 -0.04 8.28
C VAL A 91 -5.92 1.33 7.77
N ALA A 92 -6.58 2.16 8.58
CA ALA A 92 -6.96 3.51 8.18
C ALA A 92 -5.75 4.38 7.80
N ILE A 93 -4.67 4.31 8.59
CA ILE A 93 -3.42 5.03 8.30
C ILE A 93 -2.80 4.54 6.99
N LEU A 94 -2.76 3.22 6.77
CA LEU A 94 -2.23 2.65 5.54
C LEU A 94 -3.02 3.11 4.32
N VAL A 95 -4.36 3.15 4.40
CA VAL A 95 -5.22 3.66 3.33
C VAL A 95 -4.89 5.12 3.01
N ILE A 96 -4.79 5.98 4.04
CA ILE A 96 -4.46 7.41 3.84
C ILE A 96 -3.10 7.57 3.17
N LEU A 97 -2.08 6.84 3.63
CA LEU A 97 -0.75 6.87 3.05
C LEU A 97 -0.75 6.38 1.59
N PHE A 98 -1.45 5.29 1.31
CA PHE A 98 -1.54 4.73 -0.04
C PHE A 98 -2.26 5.67 -1.00
N THR A 99 -3.38 6.27 -0.55
CA THR A 99 -4.09 7.28 -1.33
C THR A 99 -3.21 8.51 -1.59
N GLY A 100 -2.48 9.00 -0.60
CA GLY A 100 -1.54 10.11 -0.79
C GLY A 100 -0.43 9.80 -1.79
N LEU A 101 0.12 8.59 -1.75
CA LEU A 101 1.18 8.14 -2.65
C LEU A 101 0.67 8.00 -4.10
N LEU A 102 -0.55 7.46 -4.27
CA LEU A 102 -1.21 7.39 -5.57
C LEU A 102 -1.52 8.78 -6.13
N PHE A 103 -2.02 9.70 -5.30
CA PHE A 103 -2.28 11.08 -5.69
C PHE A 103 -1.00 11.80 -6.11
N ASN A 104 0.10 11.63 -5.39
CA ASN A 104 1.38 12.25 -5.73
C ASN A 104 1.88 11.77 -7.11
N ASN A 105 1.87 10.45 -7.34
CA ASN A 105 2.25 9.88 -8.63
C ASN A 105 1.32 10.32 -9.77
N TYR A 106 0.03 10.46 -9.50
CA TYR A 106 -0.94 10.96 -10.47
C TYR A 106 -0.66 12.43 -10.85
N TYR A 107 -0.40 13.28 -9.85
CA TYR A 107 -0.06 14.68 -10.08
C TYR A 107 1.25 14.87 -10.84
N ASP A 108 2.30 14.13 -10.48
CA ASP A 108 3.59 14.21 -11.17
C ASP A 108 3.43 13.82 -12.65
N ARG A 109 2.67 12.76 -12.95
CA ARG A 109 2.44 12.33 -14.33
C ARG A 109 1.74 13.40 -15.17
N HIS A 110 0.70 14.04 -14.66
CA HIS A 110 -0.01 15.09 -15.41
C HIS A 110 0.76 16.40 -15.49
N ARG A 111 1.57 16.73 -14.48
CA ARG A 111 2.46 17.89 -14.54
C ARG A 111 3.49 17.72 -15.67
N PHE A 112 4.05 16.52 -15.83
CA PHE A 112 4.96 16.23 -16.94
C PHE A 112 4.29 16.37 -18.30
N GLU A 113 3.05 15.90 -18.46
CA GLU A 113 2.30 16.06 -19.72
C GLU A 113 2.01 17.53 -20.04
N ALA A 114 1.63 18.33 -19.05
CA ALA A 114 1.37 19.75 -19.23
C ALA A 114 2.64 20.53 -19.61
N VAL A 115 3.77 20.27 -18.95
CA VAL A 115 5.06 20.91 -19.28
C VAL A 115 5.54 20.49 -20.66
N ARG A 116 5.44 19.21 -21.03
CA ARG A 116 5.85 18.73 -22.35
C ARG A 116 5.01 19.34 -23.47
N ASN A 117 3.70 19.50 -23.26
CA ASN A 117 2.83 20.13 -24.24
C ASN A 117 3.16 21.63 -24.41
N LEU A 118 3.56 22.30 -23.33
CA LEU A 118 4.05 23.68 -23.39
C LEU A 118 5.38 23.77 -24.15
N GLU A 119 6.34 22.87 -23.89
CA GLU A 119 7.62 22.84 -24.62
C GLU A 119 7.42 22.64 -26.14
N MET A 120 6.58 21.69 -26.54
CA MET A 120 6.26 21.48 -27.98
C MET A 120 5.60 22.71 -28.62
N SER A 121 4.77 23.44 -27.86
CA SER A 121 4.15 24.67 -28.39
C SER A 121 5.15 25.82 -28.55
N VAL A 122 6.17 25.88 -27.68
CA VAL A 122 7.21 26.91 -27.75
C VAL A 122 8.16 26.63 -28.92
N GLU A 123 8.55 25.37 -29.13
CA GLU A 123 9.37 24.96 -30.28
C GLU A 123 8.69 25.30 -31.61
N TYR A 124 7.38 25.04 -31.72
CA TYR A 124 6.60 25.39 -32.90
C TYR A 124 6.54 26.91 -33.15
N ILE A 125 6.54 27.74 -32.11
CA ILE A 125 6.54 29.20 -32.25
C ILE A 125 7.87 29.69 -32.84
N TYR A 126 9.00 29.14 -32.39
CA TYR A 126 10.31 29.54 -32.92
C TYR A 126 10.49 29.11 -34.39
N ASP A 127 10.08 27.89 -34.75
CA ASP A 127 10.10 27.46 -36.15
C ASP A 127 9.25 28.36 -37.06
N THR A 128 8.10 28.86 -36.56
CA THR A 128 7.28 29.80 -37.34
C THR A 128 7.89 31.18 -37.47
N GLU A 129 8.67 31.64 -36.49
CA GLU A 129 9.34 32.96 -36.56
C GLU A 129 10.45 32.95 -37.62
N ASP A 130 11.23 31.88 -37.68
CA ASP A 130 12.25 31.68 -38.71
C ASP A 130 11.64 31.59 -40.12
N LEU A 131 10.52 30.89 -40.28
CA LEU A 131 9.79 30.81 -41.55
C LEU A 131 9.21 32.17 -41.99
N ILE A 132 8.75 33.00 -41.05
CA ILE A 132 8.26 34.35 -41.36
C ILE A 132 9.43 35.25 -41.80
N LEU A 133 10.58 35.16 -41.14
CA LEU A 133 11.78 35.91 -41.52
C LEU A 133 12.31 35.49 -42.90
N GLU A 134 12.26 34.20 -43.22
CA GLU A 134 12.65 33.68 -44.54
C GLU A 134 11.68 34.15 -45.63
N ALA A 135 10.36 34.09 -45.39
CA ALA A 135 9.34 34.55 -46.34
C ALA A 135 9.39 36.07 -46.58
N ASP A 136 9.65 36.87 -45.53
CA ASP A 136 9.81 38.32 -45.66
C ASP A 136 11.08 38.68 -46.46
N ASN A 137 12.17 37.90 -46.31
CA ASN A 137 13.38 38.07 -47.12
C ASN A 137 13.14 37.70 -48.59
N GLU A 138 12.49 36.57 -48.89
CA GLU A 138 12.17 36.21 -50.29
C GLU A 138 11.24 37.25 -50.95
N LEU A 139 10.24 37.74 -50.21
CA LEU A 139 9.35 38.78 -50.71
C LEU A 139 10.09 40.11 -50.93
N TYR A 140 11.02 40.45 -50.03
CA TYR A 140 11.88 41.62 -50.18
C TYR A 140 12.76 41.49 -51.44
N GLU A 141 13.40 40.35 -51.68
CA GLU A 141 14.21 40.09 -52.88
C GLU A 141 13.39 40.13 -54.18
N ASP A 142 12.18 39.56 -54.20
CA ASP A 142 11.28 39.64 -55.37
C ASP A 142 10.82 41.07 -55.65
N VAL A 143 10.48 41.85 -54.61
CA VAL A 143 10.09 43.26 -54.77
C VAL A 143 11.26 44.11 -55.25
N VAL A 144 12.45 43.92 -54.67
CA VAL A 144 13.66 44.66 -55.03
C VAL A 144 14.10 44.33 -56.47
N SER A 145 14.11 43.06 -56.86
CA SER A 145 14.45 42.66 -58.23
C SER A 145 13.46 43.19 -59.27
N LYS A 146 12.15 43.24 -58.96
CA LYS A 146 11.14 43.85 -59.84
C LYS A 146 11.28 45.36 -59.96
N LEU A 147 11.69 46.06 -58.90
CA LEU A 147 11.80 47.51 -58.89
C LEU A 147 13.09 48.02 -59.56
N TYR A 148 14.21 47.31 -59.37
CA TYR A 148 15.52 47.79 -59.80
C TYR A 148 16.14 47.00 -60.97
N GLY A 149 15.55 45.86 -61.37
CA GLY A 149 16.04 45.07 -62.50
C GLY A 149 17.50 44.61 -62.34
N ASP A 150 18.20 44.40 -63.46
CA ASP A 150 19.61 43.96 -63.48
C ASP A 150 20.61 45.01 -62.94
N ASP A 151 20.17 46.27 -62.75
CA ASP A 151 21.01 47.37 -62.25
C ASP A 151 21.21 47.33 -60.71
N TYR A 152 20.63 46.35 -60.01
CA TYR A 152 20.74 46.22 -58.56
C TYR A 152 22.17 45.94 -58.06
N ARG A 153 23.02 45.29 -58.87
CA ARG A 153 24.41 44.97 -58.47
C ARG A 153 25.28 46.20 -58.22
N ASP A 154 24.99 47.31 -58.90
CA ASP A 154 25.74 48.56 -58.72
C ASP A 154 25.33 49.29 -57.43
N PHE A 155 24.15 49.00 -56.87
CA PHE A 155 23.63 49.65 -55.68
C PHE A 155 24.22 49.08 -54.38
N GLU A 156 24.48 47.76 -54.29
CA GLU A 156 25.18 47.15 -53.14
C GLU A 156 26.62 47.66 -53.02
N GLU A 157 27.31 47.88 -54.14
CA GLU A 157 28.67 48.43 -54.17
C GLU A 157 28.69 49.86 -53.57
N ILE A 158 27.70 50.70 -53.92
CA ILE A 158 27.55 52.07 -53.41
C ILE A 158 27.21 52.12 -51.91
N ILE A 159 26.36 51.21 -51.40
CA ILE A 159 26.02 51.14 -49.97
C ILE A 159 27.23 50.63 -49.16
N SER A 160 28.01 49.70 -49.70
CA SER A 160 29.24 49.23 -49.06
C SER A 160 30.27 50.36 -48.90
N GLU A 161 30.41 51.25 -49.88
CA GLU A 161 31.34 52.39 -49.82
C GLU A 161 30.88 53.51 -48.85
N THR A 162 29.57 53.70 -48.67
CA THR A 162 29.04 54.75 -47.78
C THR A 162 28.95 54.32 -46.31
N SER A 163 28.84 53.01 -46.03
CA SER A 163 28.84 52.48 -44.65
C SER A 163 30.21 52.56 -43.94
N ILE A 164 31.30 52.75 -44.70
CA ILE A 164 32.67 52.96 -44.17
C ILE A 164 32.84 54.38 -43.59
N PHE A 165 31.94 55.32 -43.88
CA PHE A 165 32.07 56.73 -43.47
C PHE A 165 31.34 57.12 -42.16
N ASN A 166 30.69 56.18 -41.46
CA ASN A 166 29.99 56.44 -40.19
C ASN A 166 30.47 55.52 -39.05
N LEU A 167 31.79 55.48 -38.83
CA LEU A 167 32.42 54.99 -37.58
C LEU A 167 33.33 56.08 -37.00
#